data_AF-A0A373VTR2-F1
#
_entry.id   AF-A0A373VTR2-F1
#
_cell.length_a   1.000
_cell.length_b   1.000
_cell.length_c   1.000
_cell.angle_alpha   90.00
_cell.angle_beta   90.00
_cell.angle_gamma   90.00
#
_symmetry.space_group_name_H-M   'P 1'
#
loop_
_entity.id
_entity.type
_entity.pdbx_description
1 polymer ?
#
loop_
_entity_poly.entity_id
_entity_poly.type
_entity_poly.pdbx_seq_one_letter_code
_entity_poly.pdbx_strand_id
1 'polypeptide(L)'
;MNKSSVEAVDDAQKKQKEAEKKTEQAETKVRNEKKRAELEIRKARKKAKREINDMKENMYVWSWGYIMIIVCSLVQNGAFQRDILQLGKKTIEWWLEYAEWFENLEYLGYSAGEVLFERSFTMILIIFGIMGSVFLVWKATIQYKKIWDSMYKTVLILSVSFIAVLGNMIREVIPINLLVIVCFINIGTVWIRKYLENKYS
;
A
#
# COMPACT_ATOMS: atom_id res chain seq x y z
N MET A 1 71.95 54.59 21.89
CA MET A 1 71.37 53.51 21.06
C MET A 1 70.48 52.62 21.92
N ASN A 2 69.36 52.17 21.33
CA ASN A 2 68.51 51.04 21.69
C ASN A 2 67.57 51.16 22.92
N LYS A 3 66.41 51.81 22.74
CA LYS A 3 65.27 51.70 23.68
C LYS A 3 63.88 51.63 23.01
N SER A 4 63.79 51.36 21.71
CA SER A 4 62.54 51.56 20.94
C SER A 4 61.88 50.30 20.37
N SER A 5 62.44 49.11 20.58
CA SER A 5 61.91 47.88 19.94
C SER A 5 61.00 47.07 20.87
N VAL A 6 61.30 47.00 22.16
CA VAL A 6 60.60 46.10 23.10
C VAL A 6 59.20 46.63 23.48
N GLU A 7 59.05 47.93 23.68
CA GLU A 7 57.77 48.56 24.08
C GLU A 7 56.74 48.58 22.93
N ALA A 8 57.22 48.73 21.69
CA ALA A 8 56.37 48.66 20.50
C ALA A 8 55.89 47.22 20.21
N VAL A 9 56.71 46.21 20.53
CA VAL A 9 56.33 44.79 20.41
C VAL A 9 55.30 44.39 21.47
N ASP A 10 55.44 44.91 22.70
CA ASP A 10 54.49 44.63 23.78
C ASP A 10 53.10 45.24 23.52
N ASP A 11 53.05 46.46 22.99
CA ASP A 11 51.79 47.13 22.65
C ASP A 11 51.10 46.48 21.43
N ALA A 12 51.89 45.97 20.48
CA ALA A 12 51.40 45.17 19.35
C ALA A 12 50.86 43.80 19.80
N GLN A 13 51.53 43.12 20.73
CA GLN A 13 51.03 41.85 21.33
C GLN A 13 49.74 42.06 22.12
N LYS A 14 49.61 43.18 22.82
CA LYS A 14 48.39 43.49 23.58
C LYS A 14 47.19 43.73 22.67
N LYS A 15 47.39 44.45 21.55
CA LYS A 15 46.36 44.65 20.51
C LYS A 15 46.00 43.35 19.80
N GLN A 16 46.96 42.46 19.54
CA GLN A 16 46.68 41.13 19.00
C GLN A 16 45.84 40.28 19.96
N LYS A 17 46.20 40.23 21.24
CA LYS A 17 45.42 39.49 22.26
C LYS A 17 44.00 40.03 22.44
N GLU A 18 43.80 41.34 22.32
CA GLU A 18 42.44 41.92 22.36
C GLU A 18 41.63 41.62 21.10
N ALA A 19 42.26 41.62 19.93
CA ALA A 19 41.62 41.22 18.68
C ALA A 19 41.24 39.73 18.70
N GLU A 20 42.14 38.88 19.19
CA GLU A 20 41.96 37.43 19.31
C GLU A 20 40.82 37.08 20.27
N LYS A 21 40.73 37.77 21.42
CA LYS A 21 39.58 37.64 22.34
C LYS A 21 38.26 38.08 21.72
N LYS A 22 38.26 39.11 20.88
CA LYS A 22 37.04 39.56 20.18
C LYS A 22 36.60 38.56 19.11
N THR A 23 37.54 37.95 18.39
CA THR A 23 37.24 36.89 17.41
C THR A 23 36.75 35.62 18.08
N GLU A 24 37.34 35.18 19.19
CA GLU A 24 36.86 34.02 19.95
C GLU A 24 35.44 34.24 20.50
N GLN A 25 35.12 35.45 20.96
CA GLN A 25 33.77 35.81 21.40
C GLN A 25 32.76 35.81 20.24
N ALA A 26 33.17 36.25 19.05
CA ALA A 26 32.32 36.21 17.86
C ALA A 26 32.08 34.76 17.39
N GLU A 27 33.12 33.93 17.35
CA GLU A 27 33.01 32.52 16.97
C GLU A 27 32.16 31.71 17.96
N THR A 28 32.30 31.96 19.26
CA THR A 28 31.46 31.30 20.28
C THR A 28 30.00 31.70 20.18
N LYS A 29 29.68 32.96 19.86
CA LYS A 29 28.30 33.41 19.57
C LYS A 29 27.73 32.70 18.35
N VAL A 30 28.45 32.70 17.22
CA VAL A 30 28.01 32.01 15.99
C VAL A 30 27.83 30.51 16.23
N ARG A 31 28.71 29.87 17.00
CA ARG A 31 28.60 28.45 17.35
C ARG A 31 27.37 28.16 18.21
N ASN A 32 27.04 29.04 19.15
CA ASN A 32 25.86 28.89 20.00
C ASN A 32 24.57 29.12 19.23
N GLU A 33 24.53 30.10 18.33
CA GLU A 33 23.39 30.35 17.43
C GLU A 33 23.17 29.18 16.47
N LYS A 34 24.25 28.65 15.87
CA LYS A 34 24.19 27.45 15.03
C LYS A 34 23.64 26.25 15.79
N LYS A 35 24.11 26.03 17.04
CA LYS A 35 23.58 24.95 17.91
C LYS A 35 22.10 25.14 18.24
N ARG A 36 21.64 26.36 18.47
CA ARG A 36 20.21 26.65 18.70
C ARG A 36 19.39 26.37 17.44
N ALA A 37 19.83 26.85 16.28
CA ALA A 37 19.17 26.60 15.01
C ALA A 37 19.10 25.10 14.68
N GLU A 38 20.17 24.35 14.89
CA GLU A 38 20.18 22.89 14.71
C GLU A 38 19.22 22.17 15.67
N LEU A 39 19.13 22.63 16.93
CA LEU A 39 18.18 22.12 17.92
C LEU A 39 16.73 22.38 17.51
N GLU A 40 16.43 23.57 17.01
CA GLU A 40 15.10 23.95 16.52
C GLU A 40 14.71 23.15 15.28
N ILE A 41 15.61 23.01 14.31
CA ILE A 41 15.40 22.16 13.13
C ILE A 41 15.16 20.71 13.54
N ARG A 42 15.92 20.19 14.51
CA ARG A 42 15.74 18.82 15.02
C ARG A 42 14.40 18.65 15.74
N LYS A 43 13.97 19.64 16.53
CA LYS A 43 12.65 19.64 17.18
C LYS A 43 11.52 19.70 16.14
N ALA A 44 11.63 20.57 15.14
CA ALA A 44 10.67 20.68 14.04
C ALA A 44 10.56 19.35 13.26
N ARG A 45 11.69 18.73 12.90
CA ARG A 45 11.70 17.41 12.25
C ARG A 45 11.07 16.33 13.11
N LYS A 46 11.35 16.30 14.42
CA LYS A 46 10.70 15.34 15.35
C LYS A 46 9.20 15.58 15.48
N LYS A 47 8.74 16.83 15.43
CA LYS A 47 7.30 17.17 15.45
C LYS A 47 6.62 16.70 14.17
N ALA A 48 7.17 17.04 13.00
CA ALA A 48 6.67 16.58 11.71
C ALA A 48 6.64 15.04 11.59
N LYS A 49 7.70 14.35 12.06
CA LYS A 49 7.73 12.88 12.07
C LYS A 49 6.62 12.28 12.95
N ARG A 50 6.32 12.89 14.09
CA ARG A 50 5.24 12.46 14.98
C ARG A 50 3.87 12.68 14.34
N GLU A 51 3.63 13.85 13.75
CA GLU A 51 2.38 14.14 13.04
C GLU A 51 2.16 13.20 11.85
N ILE A 52 3.22 12.87 11.09
CA ILE A 52 3.12 11.88 9.99
C ILE A 52 2.78 10.48 10.51
N ASN A 53 3.38 10.08 11.63
CA ASN A 53 3.08 8.78 12.22
C ASN A 53 1.65 8.73 12.78
N ASP A 54 1.19 9.79 13.43
CA ASP A 54 -0.17 9.93 13.96
C ASP A 54 -1.21 9.89 12.84
N MET A 55 -0.97 10.62 11.75
CA MET A 55 -1.80 10.56 10.53
C MET A 55 -1.84 9.15 9.93
N LYS A 56 -0.69 8.45 9.90
CA LYS A 56 -0.59 7.09 9.37
C LYS A 56 -1.38 6.10 10.24
N GLU A 57 -1.26 6.21 11.56
CA GLU A 57 -1.95 5.35 12.53
C GLU A 57 -3.46 5.56 12.47
N ASN A 58 -3.91 6.81 12.41
CA ASN A 58 -5.33 7.14 12.21
C ASN A 58 -5.87 6.58 10.87
N MET A 59 -5.08 6.63 9.80
CA MET A 59 -5.41 5.98 8.51
C MET A 59 -5.57 4.45 8.65
N TYR A 60 -4.73 3.79 9.45
CA TYR A 60 -4.82 2.35 9.70
C TYR A 60 -6.08 2.00 10.50
N VAL A 61 -6.40 2.76 11.55
CA VAL A 61 -7.61 2.55 12.37
C VAL A 61 -8.88 2.70 11.52
N TRP A 62 -8.96 3.75 10.71
CA TRP A 62 -10.09 3.92 9.78
C TRP A 62 -10.17 2.82 8.74
N SER A 63 -9.03 2.41 8.16
CA SER A 63 -9.00 1.31 7.19
C SER A 63 -9.47 -0.02 7.81
N TRP A 64 -9.09 -0.29 9.06
CA TRP A 64 -9.58 -1.43 9.81
C TRP A 64 -11.08 -1.34 10.11
N GLY A 65 -11.58 -0.17 10.53
CA GLY A 65 -13.01 0.06 10.73
C GLY A 65 -13.83 -0.22 9.48
N TYR A 66 -13.34 0.22 8.30
CA TYR A 66 -13.99 -0.06 7.03
C TYR A 66 -14.03 -1.56 6.69
N ILE A 67 -12.91 -2.27 6.89
CA ILE A 67 -12.85 -3.72 6.69
C ILE A 67 -13.86 -4.41 7.61
N MET A 68 -13.95 -4.01 8.88
CA MET A 68 -14.89 -4.58 9.83
C MET A 68 -16.35 -4.35 9.44
N ILE A 69 -16.71 -3.16 8.94
CA ILE A 69 -18.07 -2.87 8.44
C ILE A 69 -18.43 -3.78 7.26
N ILE A 70 -17.50 -3.95 6.32
CA ILE A 70 -17.68 -4.83 5.15
C ILE A 70 -17.87 -6.27 5.62
N VAL A 71 -17.00 -6.77 6.51
CA VAL A 71 -17.08 -8.14 7.05
C VAL A 71 -18.38 -8.35 7.82
N CYS A 72 -18.79 -7.42 8.69
CA CYS A 72 -20.06 -7.51 9.41
C CYS A 72 -21.26 -7.51 8.44
N SER A 73 -21.24 -6.70 7.38
CA SER A 73 -22.29 -6.68 6.36
C SER A 73 -22.38 -8.02 5.59
N LEU A 74 -21.23 -8.63 5.31
CA LEU A 74 -21.15 -9.95 4.66
C LEU A 74 -21.66 -11.07 5.58
N VAL A 75 -21.38 -10.98 6.89
CA VAL A 75 -21.82 -11.98 7.88
C VAL A 75 -23.33 -11.93 8.11
N GLN A 76 -23.96 -10.76 7.96
CA GLN A 76 -25.39 -10.58 8.19
C GLN A 76 -26.29 -11.20 7.11
N ASN A 77 -25.78 -11.46 5.90
CA ASN A 77 -26.60 -11.96 4.79
C ASN A 77 -26.23 -13.41 4.38
N GLY A 78 -27.09 -14.37 4.72
CA GLY A 78 -26.90 -15.79 4.41
C GLY A 78 -26.93 -16.11 2.91
N ALA A 79 -27.58 -15.30 2.07
CA ALA A 79 -27.54 -15.49 0.62
C ALA A 79 -26.15 -15.16 0.06
N PHE A 80 -25.53 -14.09 0.57
CA PHE A 80 -24.19 -13.67 0.17
C PHE A 80 -23.11 -14.64 0.65
N GLN A 81 -23.24 -15.18 1.86
CA GLN A 81 -22.38 -16.25 2.36
C GLN A 81 -22.44 -17.51 1.48
N ARG A 82 -23.64 -17.93 1.09
CA ARG A 82 -23.83 -19.10 0.23
C ARG A 82 -23.14 -18.90 -1.12
N ASP A 83 -23.27 -17.71 -1.71
CA ASP A 83 -22.65 -17.38 -3.00
C ASP A 83 -21.10 -17.36 -2.91
N ILE A 84 -20.54 -16.86 -1.81
CA ILE A 84 -19.08 -16.93 -1.54
C ILE A 84 -18.63 -18.39 -1.41
N LEU A 85 -19.34 -19.18 -0.61
CA LEU A 85 -19.00 -20.57 -0.35
C LEU A 85 -19.11 -21.42 -1.62
N GLN A 86 -20.10 -21.19 -2.48
CA GLN A 86 -20.23 -21.86 -3.76
C GLN A 86 -19.07 -21.53 -4.70
N LEU A 87 -18.64 -20.27 -4.72
CA LEU A 87 -17.51 -19.84 -5.54
C LEU A 87 -16.22 -20.53 -5.08
N GLY A 88 -15.98 -20.57 -3.77
CA GLY A 88 -14.84 -21.30 -3.20
C GLY A 88 -14.90 -22.81 -3.44
N LYS A 89 -16.08 -23.44 -3.25
CA LYS A 89 -16.27 -24.88 -3.47
C LYS A 89 -15.96 -25.27 -4.91
N LYS A 90 -16.48 -24.53 -5.88
CA LYS A 90 -16.25 -24.80 -7.31
C LYS A 90 -14.78 -24.68 -7.68
N THR A 91 -14.05 -23.73 -7.09
CA THR A 91 -12.61 -23.61 -7.28
C THR A 91 -11.87 -24.82 -6.72
N ILE A 92 -12.24 -25.27 -5.51
CA ILE A 92 -11.62 -26.44 -4.87
C ILE A 92 -11.91 -27.73 -5.66
N GLU A 93 -13.14 -27.92 -6.12
CA GLU A 93 -13.53 -29.07 -6.95
C GLU A 93 -12.67 -29.16 -8.21
N TRP A 94 -12.49 -28.05 -8.92
CA TRP A 94 -11.61 -28.01 -10.10
C TRP A 94 -10.15 -28.35 -9.78
N TRP A 95 -9.63 -27.89 -8.63
CA TRP A 95 -8.28 -28.25 -8.18
C TRP A 95 -8.15 -29.73 -7.84
N LEU A 96 -9.19 -30.34 -7.26
CA LEU A 96 -9.21 -31.77 -6.96
C LEU A 96 -9.28 -32.61 -8.24
N GLU A 97 -10.15 -32.25 -9.19
CA GLU A 97 -10.22 -32.89 -10.50
C GLU A 97 -8.87 -32.79 -11.25
N TYR A 98 -8.21 -31.64 -11.18
CA TYR A 98 -6.87 -31.46 -11.74
C TYR A 98 -5.85 -32.38 -11.07
N ALA A 99 -5.87 -32.50 -9.74
CA ALA A 99 -4.95 -33.35 -9.01
C ALA A 99 -5.17 -34.84 -9.34
N GLU A 100 -6.42 -35.29 -9.42
CA GLU A 100 -6.79 -36.65 -9.78
C GLU A 100 -6.40 -36.99 -11.22
N TRP A 101 -6.61 -36.06 -12.17
CA TRP A 101 -6.11 -36.19 -13.54
C TRP A 101 -4.58 -36.27 -13.58
N PHE A 102 -3.89 -35.45 -12.78
CA PHE A 102 -2.42 -35.43 -12.71
C PHE A 102 -1.82 -36.72 -12.12
N GLU A 103 -2.54 -37.40 -11.23
CA GLU A 103 -2.17 -38.71 -10.68
C GLU A 103 -2.43 -39.84 -11.69
N ASN A 104 -3.60 -39.81 -12.36
CA ASN A 104 -4.01 -40.82 -13.34
C ASN A 104 -3.20 -40.80 -14.65
N LEU A 105 -2.47 -39.72 -14.93
CA LEU A 105 -1.57 -39.59 -16.08
C LEU A 105 -0.54 -40.74 -16.19
N GLU A 106 -0.17 -41.35 -15.06
CA GLU A 106 0.78 -42.47 -15.00
C GLU A 106 0.15 -43.83 -15.38
N TYR A 107 -1.18 -43.94 -15.27
CA TYR A 107 -1.92 -45.19 -15.44
C TYR A 107 -2.65 -45.32 -16.79
N LEU A 108 -2.67 -44.26 -17.60
CA LEU A 108 -3.41 -44.16 -18.87
C LEU A 108 -2.72 -44.87 -20.07
N GLY A 109 -1.65 -45.64 -19.86
CA GLY A 109 -1.02 -46.45 -20.91
C GLY A 109 -0.16 -45.67 -21.92
N TYR A 110 0.19 -44.42 -21.61
CA TYR A 110 1.11 -43.58 -22.38
C TYR A 110 2.56 -44.09 -22.32
N SER A 111 3.38 -43.74 -23.32
CA SER A 111 4.81 -44.02 -23.26
C SER A 111 5.47 -43.18 -22.14
N ALA A 112 6.49 -43.73 -21.46
CA ALA A 112 7.14 -43.06 -20.34
C ALA A 112 7.67 -41.64 -20.68
N GLY A 113 7.98 -41.37 -21.95
CA GLY A 113 8.40 -40.05 -22.43
C GLY A 113 7.24 -39.04 -22.58
N GLU A 114 6.05 -39.48 -22.99
CA GLU A 114 4.86 -38.63 -23.13
C GLU A 114 4.34 -38.17 -21.76
N VAL A 115 4.30 -39.08 -20.79
CA VAL A 115 3.89 -38.77 -19.41
C VAL A 115 4.82 -37.72 -18.77
N LEU A 116 6.14 -37.85 -18.99
CA LEU A 116 7.13 -36.92 -18.43
C LEU A 116 7.04 -35.53 -19.08
N PHE A 117 6.76 -35.48 -20.39
CA PHE A 117 6.56 -34.23 -21.12
C PHE A 117 5.29 -33.50 -20.64
N GLU A 118 4.15 -34.19 -20.56
CA GLU A 118 2.88 -33.59 -20.13
C GLU A 118 2.93 -33.11 -18.68
N ARG A 119 3.57 -33.86 -17.76
CA ARG A 119 3.80 -33.41 -16.37
C ARG A 119 4.64 -32.15 -16.30
N SER A 120 5.74 -32.11 -17.06
CA SER A 120 6.65 -30.96 -17.06
C SER A 120 5.96 -29.72 -17.66
N PHE A 121 5.22 -29.90 -18.75
CA PHE A 121 4.53 -28.83 -19.44
C PHE A 121 3.41 -28.22 -18.60
N THR A 122 2.56 -29.04 -17.99
CA THR A 122 1.45 -28.57 -17.13
C THR A 122 1.94 -27.85 -15.89
N MET A 123 2.98 -28.36 -15.23
CA MET A 123 3.60 -27.67 -14.09
C MET A 123 4.19 -26.31 -14.47
N ILE A 124 4.88 -26.23 -15.62
CA ILE A 124 5.40 -24.96 -16.14
C ILE A 124 4.26 -23.98 -16.40
N LEU A 125 3.16 -24.41 -17.03
CA LEU A 125 1.99 -23.56 -17.29
C LEU A 125 1.35 -23.04 -16.00
N ILE A 126 1.23 -23.87 -14.96
CA ILE A 126 0.70 -23.45 -13.66
C ILE A 126 1.62 -22.41 -13.01
N ILE A 127 2.94 -22.65 -13.02
CA ILE A 127 3.92 -21.70 -12.47
C ILE A 127 3.84 -20.36 -13.22
N PHE A 128 3.79 -20.38 -14.55
CA PHE A 128 3.60 -19.17 -15.35
C PHE A 128 2.25 -18.49 -15.06
N GLY A 129 1.18 -19.25 -14.86
CA GLY A 129 -0.14 -18.75 -14.48
C GLY A 129 -0.11 -18.04 -13.12
N ILE A 130 0.50 -18.65 -12.10
CA ILE A 130 0.67 -18.04 -10.78
C ILE A 130 1.51 -16.76 -10.90
N MET A 131 2.66 -16.83 -11.56
CA MET A 131 3.56 -15.69 -11.73
C MET A 131 2.88 -14.54 -12.49
N GLY A 132 2.13 -14.85 -13.54
CA GLY A 132 1.33 -13.91 -14.30
C GLY A 132 0.21 -13.29 -13.45
N SER A 133 -0.48 -14.09 -12.64
CA SER A 133 -1.52 -13.60 -11.73
C SER A 133 -0.94 -12.65 -10.67
N VAL A 134 0.20 -12.98 -10.06
CA VAL A 134 0.89 -12.13 -9.10
C VAL A 134 1.34 -10.83 -9.75
N PHE A 135 1.89 -10.89 -10.97
CA PHE A 135 2.28 -9.71 -11.73
C PHE A 135 1.09 -8.81 -12.08
N LEU A 136 -0.03 -9.39 -12.52
CA LEU A 136 -1.27 -8.67 -12.79
C LEU A 136 -1.82 -8.02 -11.53
N VAL A 137 -1.88 -8.74 -10.41
CA VAL A 137 -2.31 -8.21 -9.12
C VAL A 137 -1.38 -7.10 -8.66
N TRP A 138 -0.07 -7.22 -8.86
CA TRP A 138 0.89 -6.17 -8.52
C TRP A 138 0.69 -4.89 -9.36
N LYS A 139 0.59 -5.04 -10.69
CA LYS A 139 0.31 -3.92 -11.61
C LYS A 139 -1.04 -3.27 -11.32
N ALA A 140 -2.06 -4.09 -11.08
CA ALA A 140 -3.38 -3.64 -10.66
C ALA A 140 -3.24 -2.91 -9.33
N THR A 141 -2.56 -3.44 -8.31
CA THR A 141 -2.38 -2.80 -7.01
C THR A 141 -1.67 -1.45 -7.13
N ILE A 142 -0.68 -1.29 -8.02
CA ILE A 142 -0.03 0.00 -8.26
C ILE A 142 -1.00 1.02 -8.90
N GLN A 143 -1.76 0.60 -9.90
CA GLN A 143 -2.79 1.42 -10.55
C GLN A 143 -3.92 1.77 -9.56
N TYR A 144 -4.42 0.77 -8.85
CA TYR A 144 -5.45 0.89 -7.84
C TYR A 144 -4.99 1.74 -6.66
N LYS A 145 -3.76 1.62 -6.17
CA LYS A 145 -3.22 2.50 -5.11
C LYS A 145 -3.26 3.98 -5.49
N LYS A 146 -3.17 4.29 -6.80
CA LYS A 146 -3.32 5.65 -7.33
C LYS A 146 -4.79 6.09 -7.45
N ILE A 147 -5.72 5.14 -7.62
CA ILE A 147 -7.18 5.33 -7.79
C ILE A 147 -7.95 5.15 -6.45
N TRP A 148 -7.32 4.59 -5.41
CA TRP A 148 -7.87 4.26 -4.08
C TRP A 148 -8.07 5.52 -3.21
N ASP A 149 -8.72 6.49 -3.82
CA ASP A 149 -9.22 7.71 -3.22
C ASP A 149 -10.30 7.37 -2.18
N SER A 150 -10.50 8.26 -1.22
CA SER A 150 -11.53 8.14 -0.18
C SER A 150 -12.88 7.77 -0.77
N MET A 151 -13.23 8.37 -1.91
CA MET A 151 -14.45 8.10 -2.67
C MET A 151 -14.63 6.64 -3.08
N TYR A 152 -13.59 5.95 -3.54
CA TYR A 152 -13.72 4.55 -3.97
C TYR A 152 -13.99 3.63 -2.78
N LYS A 153 -13.37 3.91 -1.62
CA LYS A 153 -13.65 3.19 -0.38
C LYS A 153 -15.10 3.38 0.03
N THR A 154 -15.61 4.61 -0.04
CA THR A 154 -17.01 4.92 0.27
C THR A 154 -17.97 4.20 -0.66
N VAL A 155 -17.73 4.21 -1.98
CA VAL A 155 -18.59 3.50 -2.95
C VAL A 155 -18.58 1.99 -2.72
N LEU A 156 -17.41 1.41 -2.41
CA LEU A 156 -17.31 -0.02 -2.14
C LEU A 156 -18.08 -0.41 -0.88
N ILE A 157 -17.95 0.37 0.20
CA ILE A 157 -18.72 0.14 1.43
C ILE A 157 -20.21 0.31 1.16
N LEU A 158 -20.61 1.39 0.47
CA LEU A 158 -22.02 1.68 0.20
C LEU A 158 -22.66 0.57 -0.65
N SER A 159 -21.95 0.10 -1.69
CA SER A 159 -22.44 -0.97 -2.56
C SER A 159 -22.53 -2.32 -1.85
N VAL A 160 -21.54 -2.67 -1.01
CA VAL A 160 -21.59 -3.89 -0.19
C VAL A 160 -22.70 -3.80 0.85
N SER A 161 -22.84 -2.68 1.55
CA SER A 161 -23.90 -2.48 2.56
C SER A 161 -25.29 -2.47 1.93
N PHE A 162 -25.46 -1.84 0.77
CA PHE A 162 -26.72 -1.84 0.02
C PHE A 162 -27.12 -3.27 -0.38
N ILE A 163 -26.18 -4.06 -0.90
CA ILE A 163 -26.44 -5.45 -1.29
C ILE A 163 -26.58 -6.36 -0.07
N ALA A 164 -25.93 -6.06 1.05
CA ALA A 164 -26.17 -6.80 2.30
C ALA A 164 -27.61 -6.62 2.80
N VAL A 165 -28.16 -5.42 2.70
CA VAL A 165 -29.54 -5.10 3.15
C VAL A 165 -30.59 -5.58 2.14
N LEU A 166 -30.41 -5.30 0.85
CA LEU A 166 -31.42 -5.56 -0.20
C LEU A 166 -31.16 -6.84 -1.01
N GLY A 167 -30.06 -7.54 -0.75
CA GLY A 167 -29.62 -8.69 -1.54
C GLY A 167 -30.65 -9.80 -1.61
N ASN A 168 -31.44 -10.01 -0.55
CA ASN A 168 -32.50 -11.02 -0.56
C ASN A 168 -33.62 -10.65 -1.55
N MET A 169 -34.05 -9.39 -1.58
CA MET A 169 -35.03 -8.91 -2.56
C MET A 169 -34.48 -8.92 -3.98
N ILE A 170 -33.22 -8.52 -4.16
CA ILE A 170 -32.57 -8.54 -5.49
C ILE A 170 -32.49 -9.97 -6.03
N ARG A 171 -32.22 -10.96 -5.16
CA ARG A 171 -32.14 -12.37 -5.56
C ARG A 171 -33.48 -12.95 -5.98
N GLU A 172 -34.57 -12.46 -5.39
CA GLU A 172 -35.93 -12.85 -5.77
C GLU A 172 -36.29 -12.34 -7.17
N VAL A 173 -35.75 -11.19 -7.57
CA VAL A 173 -35.95 -10.61 -8.90
C VAL A 173 -34.94 -11.17 -9.92
N ILE A 174 -33.69 -11.38 -9.50
CA ILE A 174 -32.56 -11.73 -10.37
C ILE A 174 -31.74 -12.88 -9.74
N PRO A 175 -31.72 -14.08 -10.32
CA PRO A 175 -30.99 -15.24 -9.81
C PRO A 175 -29.48 -15.18 -10.18
N ILE A 176 -28.87 -14.00 -10.12
CA ILE A 176 -27.44 -13.79 -10.37
C ILE A 176 -26.72 -13.68 -9.02
N ASN A 177 -25.50 -14.21 -8.95
CA ASN A 177 -24.66 -14.12 -7.76
C ASN A 177 -24.48 -12.65 -7.33
N LEU A 178 -24.84 -12.35 -6.09
CA LEU A 178 -24.84 -10.99 -5.56
C LEU A 178 -23.43 -10.36 -5.57
N LEU A 179 -22.40 -11.19 -5.43
CA LEU A 179 -21.00 -10.76 -5.47
C LEU A 179 -20.60 -10.26 -6.86
N VAL A 180 -21.13 -10.88 -7.91
CA VAL A 180 -20.91 -10.44 -9.30
C VAL A 180 -21.52 -9.05 -9.50
N ILE A 181 -22.71 -8.80 -8.95
CA ILE A 181 -23.38 -7.49 -9.02
C ILE A 181 -22.56 -6.41 -8.30
N VAL A 182 -22.06 -6.69 -7.09
CA VAL A 182 -21.15 -5.76 -6.37
C VAL A 182 -19.95 -5.41 -7.26
N CYS A 183 -19.30 -6.42 -7.85
CA CYS A 183 -18.14 -6.22 -8.71
C CYS A 183 -18.48 -5.36 -9.94
N PHE A 184 -19.59 -5.61 -10.61
CA PHE A 184 -20.03 -4.81 -11.77
C PHE A 184 -20.28 -3.34 -11.41
N ILE A 185 -20.94 -3.06 -10.28
CA ILE A 185 -21.19 -1.69 -9.82
C ILE A 185 -19.87 -0.95 -9.56
N ASN A 186 -18.92 -1.62 -8.88
CA ASN A 186 -17.63 -1.03 -8.56
C ASN A 186 -16.77 -0.80 -9.82
N ILE A 187 -16.70 -1.78 -10.72
CA ILE A 187 -15.97 -1.64 -12.00
C ILE A 187 -16.58 -0.53 -12.86
N GLY A 188 -17.90 -0.49 -12.96
CA GLY A 188 -18.63 0.56 -13.69
C GLY A 188 -18.32 1.95 -13.16
N THR A 189 -18.27 2.12 -11.83
CA THR A 189 -17.93 3.40 -11.21
C THR A 189 -16.51 3.85 -11.56
N VAL A 190 -15.53 2.93 -11.54
CA VAL A 190 -14.14 3.23 -11.94
C VAL A 190 -14.08 3.64 -13.41
N TRP A 191 -14.79 2.93 -14.28
CA TRP A 191 -14.85 3.23 -15.70
C TRP A 191 -15.49 4.60 -15.99
N ILE A 192 -16.61 4.92 -15.34
CA ILE A 192 -17.27 6.22 -15.48
C ILE A 192 -16.33 7.35 -15.03
N ARG A 193 -15.64 7.19 -13.90
CA ARG A 193 -14.66 8.18 -13.44
C ARG A 193 -13.54 8.37 -14.46
N LYS A 194 -12.94 7.28 -14.93
CA LYS A 194 -11.87 7.35 -15.93
C LYS A 194 -12.33 8.01 -17.22
N TYR A 195 -13.57 7.74 -17.64
CA TYR A 195 -14.18 8.38 -18.80
C TYR A 195 -14.38 9.90 -18.58
N LEU A 196 -14.88 10.31 -17.41
CA LEU A 196 -15.07 11.71 -17.06
C LEU A 196 -13.72 12.45 -16.95
N GLU A 197 -12.73 11.85 -16.29
CA GLU A 197 -11.39 12.42 -16.16
C GLU A 197 -10.71 12.59 -17.52
N ASN A 198 -10.87 11.63 -18.43
CA ASN A 198 -10.32 11.73 -19.79
C ASN A 198 -11.10 12.69 -20.70
N LYS A 199 -12.34 13.05 -20.36
CA LYS A 199 -13.19 13.98 -21.13
C LYS A 199 -13.03 15.44 -20.67
N TYR A 200 -12.69 15.65 -19.41
CA TYR A 200 -12.55 16.98 -18.80
C TYR A 200 -11.10 17.34 -18.40
N SER A 201 -10.13 16.51 -18.76
CA SER A 201 -8.68 16.80 -18.69
C SER A 201 -8.15 17.29 -20.03
#